data_AF-A0A0J8YCD3-F1
#
_entry.id   AF-A0A0J8YCD3-F1
#
_cell.length_a   1.000
_cell.length_b   1.000
_cell.length_c   1.000
_cell.angle_alpha   90.00
_cell.angle_beta   90.00
_cell.angle_gamma   90.00
#
_symmetry.space_group_name_H-M   'P 1'
#
loop_
_entity.id
_entity.type
_entity.pdbx_description
1 polymer ?
#
loop_
_entity_poly.entity_id
_entity_poly.type
_entity_poly.pdbx_seq_one_letter_code
_entity_poly.pdbx_strand_id
1 'polypeptide(L)'
;MSLIIEEVRCWLVDIPTIRPHKLSMTTMGTQTLMLVRLRCQQGIIGWGEGTTIGGLGYGVESPESMKITIERYLAPLLVGKPLSGLSTLNDVMAMVRGNTFAKSAMETAFLDAYGKLVNQPISSLLGGAKHRALPALWTLASGSTQQDIEEGQRLLACGRHRAFKLKIGAKAVEEDVRHAVQIKQTLGETVHVHVDVNQGWTLAQALWAIPRLQEAGITLIEQPIALTETAQLVDLAKRFTTTLLADEAVTDAKQGMALIRQGFTGAYALKIAKAGGPFQALKLAHVAEAAGISLYGGTMLEGTIGTVAALHAWSTLALEWGTEMFGPLLLKDDVVTQPLVYQSGCVILPEGPGLGIDVDEEKLLHYARPE
;
A
#
# COMPACT_ATOMS: atom_id res chain seq x y z
N MET A 1 -30.58 -2.69 -1.41
CA MET A 1 -30.50 -1.23 -1.23
C MET A 1 -29.60 -0.67 -2.33
N SER A 2 -29.90 0.51 -2.87
CA SER A 2 -29.09 1.17 -3.89
C SER A 2 -28.61 2.52 -3.38
N LEU A 3 -27.36 2.86 -3.66
CA LEU A 3 -26.74 4.16 -3.38
C LEU A 3 -26.76 5.00 -4.66
N ILE A 4 -27.22 6.24 -4.57
CA ILE A 4 -27.14 7.22 -5.67
C ILE A 4 -26.13 8.27 -5.27
N ILE A 5 -25.13 8.49 -6.12
CA ILE A 5 -24.11 9.55 -5.95
C ILE A 5 -24.67 10.83 -6.56
N GLU A 6 -24.75 11.89 -5.77
CA GLU A 6 -25.22 13.22 -6.18
C GLU A 6 -24.07 14.13 -6.61
N GLU A 7 -22.91 13.99 -5.99
CA GLU A 7 -21.73 14.82 -6.26
C GLU A 7 -20.45 14.02 -6.02
N VAL A 8 -19.45 14.26 -6.88
CA VAL A 8 -18.07 13.80 -6.70
C VAL A 8 -17.18 15.03 -6.66
N ARG A 9 -16.34 15.15 -5.62
CA ARG A 9 -15.39 16.24 -5.50
C ARG A 9 -14.01 15.71 -5.14
N CYS A 10 -12.98 16.24 -5.77
CA CYS A 10 -11.60 15.81 -5.56
C CYS A 10 -10.71 16.98 -5.10
N TRP A 11 -9.76 16.69 -4.23
CA TRP A 11 -8.73 17.63 -3.78
C TRP A 11 -7.35 17.00 -3.92
N LEU A 12 -6.37 17.83 -4.28
CA LEU A 12 -4.96 17.47 -4.11
C LEU A 12 -4.52 18.09 -2.78
N VAL A 13 -3.97 17.28 -1.89
CA VAL A 13 -3.61 17.68 -0.52
C VAL A 13 -2.13 17.41 -0.32
N ASP A 14 -1.35 18.45 -0.07
CA ASP A 14 0.11 18.39 0.04
C ASP A 14 0.53 18.44 1.51
N ILE A 15 1.00 17.31 2.05
CA ILE A 15 1.41 17.20 3.46
C ILE A 15 2.91 16.94 3.56
N PRO A 16 3.69 17.79 4.25
CA PRO A 16 5.11 17.56 4.45
C PRO A 16 5.39 16.24 5.20
N THR A 17 6.48 15.56 4.86
CA THR A 17 6.91 14.35 5.60
C THR A 17 7.79 14.71 6.79
N ILE A 18 7.83 13.87 7.82
CA ILE A 18 8.65 14.10 9.03
C ILE A 18 10.15 14.13 8.74
N ARG A 19 10.57 13.48 7.65
CA ARG A 19 11.94 13.46 7.12
C ARG A 19 11.93 13.21 5.60
N PRO A 20 13.01 13.55 4.87
CA PRO A 20 13.19 13.06 3.52
C PRO A 20 13.12 11.52 3.48
N HIS A 21 12.26 10.99 2.61
CA HIS A 21 12.09 9.56 2.40
C HIS A 21 12.78 9.16 1.10
N LYS A 22 13.94 8.51 1.20
CA LYS A 22 14.77 8.14 0.04
C LYS A 22 14.35 6.78 -0.52
N LEU A 23 14.07 6.75 -1.80
CA LEU A 23 13.79 5.55 -2.59
C LEU A 23 14.81 5.46 -3.74
N SER A 24 14.84 4.34 -4.46
CA SER A 24 15.79 4.15 -5.57
C SER A 24 15.59 5.18 -6.70
N MET A 25 14.34 5.58 -6.96
CA MET A 25 13.97 6.47 -8.07
C MET A 25 13.76 7.94 -7.68
N THR A 26 13.56 8.25 -6.39
CA THR A 26 13.19 9.60 -5.94
C THR A 26 13.47 9.81 -4.44
N THR A 27 13.43 11.07 -3.99
CA THR A 27 13.44 11.44 -2.57
C THR A 27 12.25 12.35 -2.27
N MET A 28 11.39 11.94 -1.34
CA MET A 28 10.17 12.68 -0.98
C MET A 28 10.35 13.53 0.27
N GLY A 29 10.02 14.83 0.19
CA GLY A 29 9.88 15.73 1.36
C GLY A 29 8.42 16.13 1.67
N THR A 30 7.52 15.78 0.76
CA THR A 30 6.08 16.02 0.81
C THR A 30 5.39 14.83 0.16
N GLN A 31 4.27 14.41 0.73
CA GLN A 31 3.35 13.47 0.11
C GLN A 31 2.13 14.23 -0.42
N THR A 32 1.71 13.93 -1.63
CA THR A 32 0.50 14.48 -2.23
C THR A 32 -0.57 13.41 -2.24
N LEU A 33 -1.66 13.64 -1.50
CA LEU A 33 -2.83 12.77 -1.47
C LEU A 33 -3.87 13.33 -2.44
N MET A 34 -4.43 12.50 -3.32
CA MET A 34 -5.64 12.85 -4.06
C MET A 34 -6.85 12.29 -3.30
N LEU A 35 -7.59 13.18 -2.62
CA LEU A 35 -8.76 12.81 -1.85
C LEU A 35 -10.01 12.97 -2.70
N VAL A 36 -10.93 12.01 -2.59
CA VAL A 36 -12.25 12.07 -3.23
C VAL A 36 -13.35 11.96 -2.20
N ARG A 37 -14.36 12.83 -2.32
CA ARG A 37 -15.61 12.79 -1.56
C ARG A 37 -16.76 12.46 -2.49
N LEU A 38 -17.54 11.46 -2.12
CA LEU A 38 -18.85 11.17 -2.70
C LEU A 38 -19.91 11.72 -1.75
N ARG A 39 -20.73 12.65 -2.22
CA ARG A 39 -22.00 12.98 -1.56
C ARG A 39 -23.09 12.16 -2.21
N CYS A 40 -23.79 11.39 -1.39
CA CYS A 40 -24.85 10.50 -1.82
C CYS A 40 -26.21 10.96 -1.27
N GLN A 41 -27.28 10.35 -1.77
CA GLN A 41 -28.62 10.55 -1.24
C GLN A 41 -28.66 10.43 0.29
N GLN A 42 -29.62 11.12 0.93
CA GLN A 42 -29.80 11.12 2.39
C GLN A 42 -28.61 11.70 3.16
N GLY A 43 -27.74 12.48 2.50
CA GLY A 43 -26.61 13.17 3.13
C GLY A 43 -25.44 12.25 3.48
N ILE A 44 -25.43 11.01 3.00
CA ILE A 44 -24.33 10.07 3.23
C ILE A 44 -23.08 10.56 2.49
N ILE A 45 -21.95 10.57 3.19
CA ILE A 45 -20.66 10.96 2.64
C ILE A 45 -19.69 9.79 2.70
N GLY A 46 -19.09 9.47 1.56
CA GLY A 46 -18.00 8.51 1.43
C GLY A 46 -16.69 9.18 1.07
N TRP A 47 -15.60 8.80 1.72
CA TRP A 47 -14.25 9.29 1.46
C TRP A 47 -13.34 8.21 0.89
N GLY A 48 -12.48 8.61 -0.02
CA GLY A 48 -11.45 7.75 -0.57
C GLY A 48 -10.19 8.53 -0.90
N GLU A 49 -9.12 7.78 -1.11
CA GLU A 49 -7.79 8.32 -1.34
C GLU A 49 -7.12 7.57 -2.49
N GLY A 50 -6.50 8.33 -3.39
CA GLY A 50 -5.56 7.85 -4.39
C GLY A 50 -4.22 8.53 -4.16
N THR A 51 -3.19 7.73 -3.86
CA THR A 51 -1.87 8.23 -3.51
C THR A 51 -0.81 7.43 -4.24
N THR A 52 0.22 8.12 -4.71
CA THR A 52 1.39 7.56 -5.38
C THR A 52 2.66 8.11 -4.75
N ILE A 53 3.81 7.69 -5.26
CA ILE A 53 5.12 8.05 -4.74
C ILE A 53 5.82 8.94 -5.76
N GLY A 54 6.13 10.18 -5.37
CA GLY A 54 6.92 11.11 -6.18
C GLY A 54 6.29 11.49 -7.53
N GLY A 55 4.96 11.64 -7.57
CA GLY A 55 4.23 11.95 -8.80
C GLY A 55 4.30 10.78 -9.80
N LEU A 56 4.97 11.00 -10.93
CA LEU A 56 5.19 9.97 -11.96
C LEU A 56 6.50 9.18 -11.77
N GLY A 57 7.20 9.38 -10.65
CA GLY A 57 8.46 8.69 -10.37
C GLY A 57 8.31 7.18 -10.13
N TYR A 58 7.18 6.76 -9.55
CA TYR A 58 6.90 5.34 -9.29
C TYR A 58 6.12 4.65 -10.42
N GLY A 59 5.10 5.33 -10.94
CA GLY A 59 4.17 4.74 -11.90
C GLY A 59 3.54 5.78 -12.82
N VAL A 60 2.62 5.32 -13.66
CA VAL A 60 2.04 6.12 -14.75
C VAL A 60 0.88 7.03 -14.33
N GLU A 61 0.51 7.03 -13.04
CA GLU A 61 -0.54 7.89 -12.48
C GLU A 61 0.06 8.85 -11.46
N SER A 62 -0.19 10.15 -11.65
CA SER A 62 0.09 11.20 -10.68
C SER A 62 -1.20 11.62 -9.96
N PRO A 63 -1.11 12.30 -8.80
CA PRO A 63 -2.30 12.83 -8.11
C PRO A 63 -3.16 13.71 -9.03
N GLU A 64 -2.53 14.53 -9.88
CA GLU A 64 -3.20 15.38 -10.87
C GLU A 64 -3.94 14.55 -11.92
N SER A 65 -3.29 13.52 -12.48
CA SER A 65 -3.94 12.65 -13.47
C SER A 65 -5.10 11.88 -12.85
N MET A 66 -4.97 11.45 -11.59
CA MET A 66 -6.06 10.77 -10.88
C MET A 66 -7.28 11.69 -10.69
N LYS A 67 -7.07 12.94 -10.26
CA LYS A 67 -8.15 13.95 -10.14
C LYS A 67 -8.84 14.16 -11.49
N ILE A 68 -8.07 14.36 -12.56
CA ILE A 68 -8.63 14.52 -13.92
C ILE A 68 -9.42 13.27 -14.33
N THR A 69 -8.89 12.07 -14.10
CA THR A 69 -9.57 10.81 -14.43
C THR A 69 -10.91 10.72 -13.71
N ILE A 70 -10.94 11.03 -12.41
CA ILE A 70 -12.17 10.98 -11.63
C ILE A 70 -13.18 12.03 -12.13
N GLU A 71 -12.79 13.29 -12.21
CA GLU A 71 -13.71 14.38 -12.52
C GLU A 71 -14.23 14.35 -13.96
N ARG A 72 -13.38 13.98 -14.92
CA ARG A 72 -13.71 14.06 -16.36
C ARG A 72 -14.26 12.76 -16.93
N TYR A 73 -13.94 11.61 -16.34
CA TYR A 73 -14.29 10.31 -16.94
C TYR A 73 -15.10 9.42 -16.02
N LEU A 74 -14.80 9.33 -14.72
CA LEU A 74 -15.55 8.44 -13.81
C LEU A 74 -16.82 9.10 -13.27
N ALA A 75 -16.74 10.33 -12.78
CA ALA A 75 -17.86 11.04 -12.19
C ALA A 75 -19.07 11.17 -13.14
N PRO A 76 -18.91 11.55 -14.43
CA PRO A 76 -20.04 11.61 -15.37
C PRO A 76 -20.73 10.26 -15.61
N LEU A 77 -20.03 9.15 -15.36
CA LEU A 77 -20.58 7.81 -15.50
C LEU A 77 -21.29 7.31 -14.24
N LEU A 78 -21.09 7.94 -13.08
CA LEU A 78 -21.57 7.49 -11.77
C LEU A 78 -22.67 8.39 -11.18
N VAL A 79 -22.56 9.71 -11.36
CA VAL A 79 -23.50 10.67 -10.78
C VAL A 79 -24.91 10.44 -11.31
N GLY A 80 -25.89 10.42 -10.41
CA GLY A 80 -27.30 10.21 -10.70
C GLY A 80 -27.69 8.77 -11.03
N LYS A 81 -26.75 7.81 -11.02
CA LYS A 81 -27.04 6.40 -11.29
C LYS A 81 -27.19 5.59 -10.00
N PRO A 82 -28.15 4.67 -9.93
CA PRO A 82 -28.26 3.76 -8.79
C PRO A 82 -27.18 2.68 -8.85
N LEU A 83 -26.41 2.55 -7.77
CA LEU A 83 -25.39 1.52 -7.58
C LEU A 83 -25.88 0.57 -6.48
N SER A 84 -26.07 -0.71 -6.82
CA SER A 84 -26.56 -1.72 -5.87
C SER A 84 -25.45 -2.39 -5.06
N GLY A 85 -24.19 -2.17 -5.44
CA GLY A 85 -23.01 -2.68 -4.75
C GLY A 85 -21.74 -2.59 -5.61
N LEU A 86 -20.70 -3.32 -5.18
CA LEU A 86 -19.41 -3.38 -5.87
C LEU A 86 -19.50 -3.91 -7.30
N SER A 87 -20.44 -4.79 -7.63
CA SER A 87 -20.61 -5.29 -8.99
C SER A 87 -20.97 -4.16 -9.97
N THR A 88 -22.01 -3.39 -9.66
CA THR A 88 -22.44 -2.25 -10.48
C THR A 88 -21.40 -1.14 -10.53
N LEU A 89 -20.65 -0.93 -9.45
CA LEU A 89 -19.52 0.00 -9.46
C LEU A 89 -18.46 -0.50 -10.45
N ASN A 90 -18.06 -1.76 -10.35
CA ASN A 90 -17.03 -2.36 -11.19
C ASN A 90 -17.37 -2.32 -12.68
N ASP A 91 -18.64 -2.53 -13.06
CA ASP A 91 -19.08 -2.39 -14.44
C ASP A 91 -18.82 -0.98 -14.97
N VAL A 92 -19.05 0.04 -14.15
CA VAL A 92 -18.77 1.43 -14.49
C VAL A 92 -17.26 1.71 -14.55
N MET A 93 -16.51 1.26 -13.54
CA MET A 93 -15.06 1.42 -13.49
C MET A 93 -14.36 0.74 -14.66
N ALA A 94 -14.91 -0.35 -15.19
CA ALA A 94 -14.37 -1.04 -16.35
C ALA A 94 -14.44 -0.21 -17.64
N MET A 95 -15.33 0.79 -17.73
CA MET A 95 -15.42 1.67 -18.91
C MET A 95 -14.20 2.58 -19.09
N VAL A 96 -13.47 2.87 -18.01
CA VAL A 96 -12.19 3.58 -18.05
C VAL A 96 -11.06 2.56 -18.03
N ARG A 97 -10.12 2.61 -18.97
CA ARG A 97 -8.98 1.66 -19.03
C ARG A 97 -7.84 2.12 -18.12
N GLY A 98 -7.10 1.17 -17.52
CA GLY A 98 -6.02 1.46 -16.57
C GLY A 98 -6.54 2.24 -15.36
N ASN A 99 -5.79 3.27 -14.95
CA ASN A 99 -6.15 4.22 -13.91
C ASN A 99 -6.53 3.56 -12.57
N THR A 100 -5.73 2.58 -12.13
CA THR A 100 -6.05 1.78 -10.95
C THR A 100 -5.98 2.63 -9.68
N PHE A 101 -5.10 3.61 -9.60
CA PHE A 101 -4.99 4.45 -8.41
C PHE A 101 -6.23 5.34 -8.25
N ALA A 102 -6.66 5.98 -9.35
CA ALA A 102 -7.93 6.72 -9.38
C ALA A 102 -9.13 5.83 -9.03
N LYS A 103 -9.12 4.57 -9.52
CA LYS A 103 -10.19 3.61 -9.23
C LYS A 103 -10.21 3.15 -7.79
N SER A 104 -9.04 3.01 -7.18
CA SER A 104 -8.89 2.64 -5.78
C SER A 104 -9.52 3.68 -4.86
N ALA A 105 -9.30 4.96 -5.14
CA ALA A 105 -9.92 6.07 -4.42
C ALA A 105 -11.45 6.01 -4.50
N MET A 106 -11.99 5.79 -5.69
CA MET A 106 -13.43 5.70 -5.93
C MET A 106 -14.08 4.43 -5.34
N GLU A 107 -13.43 3.27 -5.41
CA GLU A 107 -13.90 2.03 -4.76
C GLU A 107 -13.90 2.19 -3.24
N THR A 108 -12.87 2.84 -2.69
CA THR A 108 -12.79 3.17 -1.26
C THR A 108 -13.93 4.10 -0.83
N ALA A 109 -14.14 5.21 -1.54
CA ALA A 109 -15.21 6.17 -1.22
C ALA A 109 -16.60 5.55 -1.34
N PHE A 110 -16.81 4.68 -2.33
CA PHE A 110 -18.05 3.93 -2.46
C PHE A 110 -18.25 2.99 -1.27
N LEU A 111 -17.22 2.23 -0.88
CA LEU A 111 -17.27 1.31 0.25
C LEU A 111 -17.53 2.03 1.57
N ASP A 112 -16.94 3.21 1.77
CA ASP A 112 -17.19 4.05 2.94
C ASP A 112 -18.66 4.51 2.99
N ALA A 113 -19.17 5.10 1.91
CA ALA A 113 -20.57 5.52 1.82
C ALA A 113 -21.55 4.33 1.97
N TYR A 114 -21.27 3.21 1.32
CA TYR A 114 -22.12 2.02 1.39
C TYR A 114 -22.10 1.40 2.79
N GLY A 115 -20.94 1.34 3.44
CA GLY A 115 -20.79 0.90 4.82
C GLY A 115 -21.60 1.76 5.79
N LYS A 116 -21.55 3.08 5.63
CA LYS A 116 -22.40 4.01 6.39
C LYS A 116 -23.89 3.80 6.13
N LEU A 117 -24.29 3.60 4.87
CA LEU A 117 -25.69 3.31 4.49
C LEU A 117 -26.24 2.07 5.22
N VAL A 118 -25.44 1.01 5.34
CA VAL A 118 -25.87 -0.25 5.96
C VAL A 118 -25.39 -0.40 7.42
N ASN A 119 -24.81 0.66 7.99
CA ASN A 119 -24.26 0.68 9.35
C ASN A 119 -23.27 -0.47 9.64
N GLN A 120 -22.31 -0.70 8.74
CA GLN A 120 -21.28 -1.73 8.85
C GLN A 120 -19.89 -1.19 8.46
N PRO A 121 -18.80 -1.68 9.09
CA PRO A 121 -17.44 -1.38 8.64
C PRO A 121 -17.17 -2.00 7.26
N ILE A 122 -16.24 -1.42 6.50
CA ILE A 122 -15.84 -1.94 5.19
C ILE A 122 -15.40 -3.41 5.29
N SER A 123 -14.68 -3.80 6.34
CA SER A 123 -14.25 -5.20 6.54
C SER A 123 -15.43 -6.17 6.57
N SER A 124 -16.60 -5.79 7.11
CA SER A 124 -17.81 -6.63 7.09
C SER A 124 -18.34 -6.80 5.67
N LEU A 125 -18.29 -5.73 4.85
CA LEU A 125 -18.67 -5.78 3.44
C LEU A 125 -17.70 -6.66 2.61
N LEU A 126 -16.46 -6.80 3.07
CA LEU A 126 -15.40 -7.58 2.43
C LEU A 126 -15.25 -9.01 2.98
N GLY A 127 -16.23 -9.50 3.76
CA GLY A 127 -16.29 -10.89 4.23
C GLY A 127 -16.01 -11.08 5.73
N GLY A 128 -15.66 -10.02 6.45
CA GLY A 128 -15.46 -10.03 7.90
C GLY A 128 -14.00 -10.06 8.31
N ALA A 129 -13.64 -9.25 9.31
CA ALA A 129 -12.28 -9.19 9.82
C ALA A 129 -11.95 -10.41 10.71
N LYS A 130 -10.82 -11.05 10.42
CA LYS A 130 -10.16 -12.07 11.27
C LYS A 130 -9.27 -11.42 12.33
N HIS A 131 -8.76 -10.22 12.04
CA HIS A 131 -7.80 -9.52 12.89
C HIS A 131 -8.26 -8.09 13.17
N ARG A 132 -7.95 -7.58 14.37
CA ARG A 132 -8.20 -6.19 14.80
C ARG A 132 -6.92 -5.37 14.98
N ALA A 133 -5.79 -6.05 15.09
CA ALA A 133 -4.47 -5.47 15.13
C ALA A 133 -3.63 -6.18 14.06
N LEU A 134 -3.01 -5.40 13.16
CA LEU A 134 -2.21 -5.93 12.06
C LEU A 134 -0.75 -5.54 12.25
N PRO A 135 0.22 -6.46 12.07
CA PRO A 135 1.64 -6.11 12.15
C PRO A 135 1.98 -4.97 11.20
N ALA A 136 2.62 -3.93 11.71
CA ALA A 136 3.08 -2.79 10.91
C ALA A 136 4.61 -2.78 10.95
N LEU A 137 5.23 -3.00 9.80
CA LEU A 137 6.65 -2.88 9.58
C LEU A 137 7.00 -1.41 9.39
N TRP A 138 8.16 -1.01 9.90
CA TRP A 138 8.69 0.34 9.68
C TRP A 138 9.77 0.35 8.60
N THR A 139 9.71 1.30 7.68
CA THR A 139 10.74 1.44 6.65
C THR A 139 11.89 2.34 7.10
N LEU A 140 13.08 1.76 7.20
CA LEU A 140 14.34 2.47 7.41
C LEU A 140 14.92 2.85 6.04
N ALA A 141 15.07 4.16 5.83
CA ALA A 141 15.38 4.74 4.52
C ALA A 141 16.01 6.13 4.66
N SER A 142 16.85 6.33 5.68
CA SER A 142 17.59 7.60 5.87
C SER A 142 18.71 7.77 4.81
N GLY A 143 19.20 6.64 4.28
CA GLY A 143 20.37 6.56 3.40
C GLY A 143 21.69 6.47 4.16
N SER A 144 21.65 6.35 5.49
CA SER A 144 22.82 6.17 6.36
C SER A 144 22.61 4.96 7.28
N THR A 145 23.52 3.99 7.21
CA THR A 145 23.47 2.78 8.05
C THR A 145 23.36 3.12 9.53
N GLN A 146 24.14 4.10 10.02
CA GLN A 146 24.14 4.46 11.43
C GLN A 146 22.81 5.07 11.88
N GLN A 147 22.22 5.95 11.07
CA GLN A 147 20.92 6.56 11.38
C GLN A 147 19.79 5.53 11.37
N ASP A 148 19.82 4.59 10.42
CA ASP A 148 18.83 3.52 10.34
C ASP A 148 18.94 2.54 11.53
N ILE A 149 20.15 2.24 12.01
CA ILE A 149 20.37 1.46 13.23
C ILE A 149 19.77 2.19 14.45
N GLU A 150 20.13 3.46 14.64
CA GLU A 150 19.65 4.27 15.78
C GLU A 150 18.12 4.39 15.78
N GLU A 151 17.53 4.62 14.61
CA GLU A 151 16.08 4.67 14.43
C GLU A 151 15.42 3.33 14.75
N GLY A 152 15.97 2.22 14.24
CA GLY A 152 15.49 0.86 14.51
C GLY A 152 15.55 0.49 16.00
N GLN A 153 16.69 0.71 16.65
CA GLN A 153 16.87 0.45 18.08
C GLN A 153 15.91 1.27 18.95
N ARG A 154 15.73 2.55 18.63
CA ARG A 154 14.78 3.42 19.35
C ARG A 154 13.34 2.91 19.22
N LEU A 155 12.92 2.48 18.02
CA LEU A 155 11.57 1.98 17.76
C LEU A 155 11.30 0.62 18.41
N LEU A 156 12.32 -0.24 18.50
CA LEU A 156 12.28 -1.47 19.28
C LEU A 156 12.14 -1.18 20.78
N ALA A 157 12.99 -0.29 21.30
CA ALA A 157 13.02 0.05 22.73
C ALA A 157 11.70 0.66 23.22
N CYS A 158 11.05 1.50 22.41
CA CYS A 158 9.73 2.06 22.76
C CYS A 158 8.54 1.15 22.39
N GLY A 159 8.79 -0.03 21.82
CA GLY A 159 7.78 -1.03 21.49
C GLY A 159 6.82 -0.64 20.36
N ARG A 160 7.10 0.44 19.63
CA ARG A 160 6.23 0.90 18.53
C ARG A 160 6.29 -0.04 17.33
N HIS A 161 7.48 -0.52 16.98
CA HIS A 161 7.69 -1.45 15.87
C HIS A 161 8.57 -2.62 16.32
N ARG A 162 8.39 -3.79 15.67
CA ARG A 162 9.12 -5.03 15.95
C ARG A 162 9.79 -5.66 14.73
N ALA A 163 9.51 -5.09 13.55
CA ALA A 163 9.99 -5.57 12.27
C ALA A 163 10.21 -4.37 11.35
N PHE A 164 11.17 -4.51 10.43
CA PHE A 164 11.65 -3.40 9.61
C PHE A 164 11.77 -3.81 8.15
N LYS A 165 11.64 -2.82 7.26
CA LYS A 165 11.94 -2.91 5.84
C LYS A 165 13.07 -1.94 5.51
N LEU A 166 14.08 -2.39 4.78
CA LEU A 166 15.18 -1.54 4.32
C LEU A 166 15.02 -1.24 2.84
N LYS A 167 15.18 0.02 2.45
CA LYS A 167 15.26 0.42 1.04
C LYS A 167 16.71 0.38 0.58
N ILE A 168 17.00 -0.48 -0.39
CA ILE A 168 18.31 -0.65 -1.03
C ILE A 168 18.16 -0.56 -2.56
N GLY A 169 19.22 -0.78 -3.33
CA GLY A 169 19.20 -0.75 -4.79
C GLY A 169 19.60 0.59 -5.41
N ALA A 170 19.82 1.62 -4.59
CA ALA A 170 20.28 2.94 -5.04
C ALA A 170 21.81 3.07 -5.10
N LYS A 171 22.55 2.13 -4.50
CA LYS A 171 24.01 2.16 -4.39
C LYS A 171 24.64 0.99 -5.14
N ALA A 172 25.96 0.88 -5.12
CA ALA A 172 26.63 -0.32 -5.57
C ALA A 172 26.13 -1.54 -4.76
N VAL A 173 25.93 -2.68 -5.42
CA VAL A 173 25.34 -3.88 -4.82
C VAL A 173 26.09 -4.33 -3.57
N GLU A 174 27.42 -4.19 -3.55
CA GLU A 174 28.26 -4.51 -2.40
C GLU A 174 27.98 -3.60 -1.20
N GLU A 175 27.72 -2.32 -1.45
CA GLU A 175 27.38 -1.35 -0.40
C GLU A 175 25.98 -1.59 0.16
N ASP A 176 25.01 -1.87 -0.71
CA ASP A 176 23.64 -2.21 -0.31
C ASP A 176 23.60 -3.46 0.58
N VAL A 177 24.31 -4.53 0.17
CA VAL A 177 24.40 -5.75 0.96
C VAL A 177 25.09 -5.46 2.31
N ARG A 178 26.22 -4.75 2.32
CA ARG A 178 26.91 -4.40 3.57
C ARG A 178 26.01 -3.60 4.52
N HIS A 179 25.26 -2.64 3.98
CA HIS A 179 24.30 -1.84 4.73
C HIS A 179 23.22 -2.71 5.40
N ALA A 180 22.55 -3.57 4.62
CA ALA A 180 21.49 -4.43 5.13
C ALA A 180 22.00 -5.45 6.16
N VAL A 181 23.15 -6.08 5.89
CA VAL A 181 23.78 -7.06 6.80
C VAL A 181 24.14 -6.41 8.13
N GLN A 182 24.77 -5.22 8.10
CA GLN A 182 25.15 -4.51 9.32
C GLN A 182 23.94 -4.13 10.18
N ILE A 183 22.85 -3.65 9.56
CA ILE A 183 21.61 -3.34 10.29
C ILE A 183 21.02 -4.61 10.90
N LYS A 184 20.86 -5.68 10.11
CA LYS A 184 20.28 -6.95 10.60
C LYS A 184 21.08 -7.53 11.77
N GLN A 185 22.39 -7.56 11.68
CA GLN A 185 23.26 -8.03 12.76
C GLN A 185 23.13 -7.16 14.02
N THR A 186 23.01 -5.84 13.86
CA THR A 186 22.94 -4.91 15.00
C THR A 186 21.57 -4.92 15.68
N LEU A 187 20.47 -5.07 14.92
CA LEU A 187 19.12 -5.17 15.48
C LEU A 187 18.85 -6.53 16.13
N GLY A 188 19.60 -7.56 15.75
CA GLY A 188 19.59 -8.88 16.37
C GLY A 188 18.84 -9.94 15.59
N GLU A 189 19.09 -11.20 15.94
CA GLU A 189 18.60 -12.37 15.21
C GLU A 189 17.07 -12.48 15.23
N THR A 190 16.42 -12.11 16.34
CA THR A 190 14.97 -12.22 16.52
C THR A 190 14.16 -11.12 15.82
N VAL A 191 14.80 -10.06 15.34
CA VAL A 191 14.12 -8.94 14.67
C VAL A 191 13.95 -9.26 13.19
N HIS A 192 12.71 -9.25 12.69
CA HIS A 192 12.46 -9.45 11.27
C HIS A 192 12.90 -8.21 10.48
N VAL A 193 13.77 -8.42 9.48
CA VAL A 193 14.22 -7.37 8.57
C VAL A 193 14.03 -7.86 7.15
N HIS A 194 13.21 -7.14 6.39
CA HIS A 194 13.01 -7.32 4.96
C HIS A 194 13.83 -6.27 4.20
N VAL A 195 14.12 -6.55 2.93
CA VAL A 195 14.73 -5.54 2.04
C VAL A 195 13.89 -5.37 0.79
N ASP A 196 13.91 -4.17 0.23
CA ASP A 196 13.27 -3.84 -1.04
C ASP A 196 14.24 -3.06 -1.90
N VAL A 197 14.48 -3.61 -3.09
CA VAL A 197 15.46 -3.11 -4.05
C VAL A 197 14.80 -2.18 -5.08
N ASN A 198 13.46 -2.16 -5.15
CA ASN A 198 12.67 -1.43 -6.14
C ASN A 198 13.27 -1.53 -7.54
N GLN A 199 13.48 -2.77 -7.99
CA GLN A 199 13.98 -3.12 -9.33
C GLN A 199 15.43 -2.69 -9.63
N GLY A 200 16.18 -2.22 -8.63
CA GLY A 200 17.49 -1.59 -8.81
C GLY A 200 18.64 -2.52 -9.21
N TRP A 201 18.48 -3.84 -9.09
CA TRP A 201 19.54 -4.78 -9.47
C TRP A 201 19.30 -5.42 -10.83
N THR A 202 20.41 -5.69 -11.53
CA THR A 202 20.46 -6.65 -12.63
C THR A 202 20.38 -8.08 -12.10
N LEU A 203 20.08 -9.05 -12.97
CA LEU A 203 20.10 -10.46 -12.61
C LEU A 203 21.45 -10.91 -12.02
N ALA A 204 22.57 -10.46 -12.59
CA ALA A 204 23.90 -10.81 -12.12
C ALA A 204 24.16 -10.30 -10.69
N GLN A 205 23.74 -9.06 -10.40
CA GLN A 205 23.82 -8.48 -9.06
C GLN A 205 22.92 -9.24 -8.07
N ALA A 206 21.68 -9.56 -8.44
CA ALA A 206 20.76 -10.32 -7.60
C ALA A 206 21.30 -11.72 -7.26
N LEU A 207 21.86 -12.44 -8.25
CA LEU A 207 22.49 -13.75 -8.06
C LEU A 207 23.68 -13.72 -7.09
N TRP A 208 24.40 -12.60 -7.05
CA TRP A 208 25.49 -12.39 -6.11
C TRP A 208 25.00 -11.96 -4.72
N ALA A 209 23.98 -11.10 -4.65
CA ALA A 209 23.52 -10.46 -3.41
C ALA A 209 22.62 -11.36 -2.55
N ILE A 210 21.67 -12.09 -3.16
CA ILE A 210 20.66 -12.86 -2.43
C ILE A 210 21.27 -13.88 -1.45
N PRO A 211 22.28 -14.71 -1.82
CA PRO A 211 22.91 -15.63 -0.88
C PRO A 211 23.50 -14.93 0.37
N ARG A 212 24.09 -13.74 0.19
CA ARG A 212 24.73 -12.99 1.27
C ARG A 212 23.70 -12.39 2.23
N LEU A 213 22.59 -11.90 1.69
CA LEU A 213 21.46 -11.43 2.50
C LEU A 213 20.82 -12.60 3.26
N GLN A 214 20.66 -13.75 2.60
CA GLN A 214 20.14 -14.97 3.21
C GLN A 214 21.01 -15.43 4.39
N GLU A 215 22.34 -15.49 4.21
CA GLU A 215 23.28 -15.85 5.26
C GLU A 215 23.23 -14.90 6.47
N ALA A 216 22.90 -13.63 6.26
CA ALA A 216 22.71 -12.66 7.32
C ALA A 216 21.33 -12.74 8.02
N GLY A 217 20.45 -13.64 7.58
CA GLY A 217 19.11 -13.82 8.15
C GLY A 217 18.05 -12.86 7.61
N ILE A 218 18.26 -12.27 6.42
CA ILE A 218 17.19 -11.58 5.68
C ILE A 218 16.32 -12.64 4.99
N THR A 219 15.06 -12.73 5.42
CA THR A 219 14.14 -13.81 5.00
C THR A 219 13.20 -13.41 3.87
N LEU A 220 13.12 -12.13 3.53
CA LEU A 220 12.32 -11.62 2.42
C LEU A 220 13.05 -10.52 1.66
N ILE A 221 13.06 -10.65 0.33
CA ILE A 221 13.65 -9.69 -0.62
C ILE A 221 12.58 -9.29 -1.63
N GLU A 222 12.20 -8.01 -1.63
CA GLU A 222 11.16 -7.44 -2.48
C GLU A 222 11.74 -6.89 -3.77
N GLN A 223 11.06 -7.27 -4.86
CA GLN A 223 11.31 -6.87 -6.25
C GLN A 223 12.78 -6.56 -6.57
N PRO A 224 13.68 -7.57 -6.52
CA PRO A 224 15.12 -7.34 -6.71
C PRO A 224 15.47 -6.81 -8.10
N ILE A 225 14.73 -7.24 -9.13
CA ILE A 225 15.00 -6.96 -10.53
C ILE A 225 13.79 -6.32 -11.22
N ALA A 226 14.02 -5.76 -12.41
CA ALA A 226 13.01 -5.11 -13.24
C ALA A 226 11.73 -5.93 -13.44
N LEU A 227 10.59 -5.25 -13.40
CA LEU A 227 9.25 -5.84 -13.58
C LEU A 227 9.09 -6.54 -14.94
N THR A 228 9.87 -6.16 -15.95
CA THR A 228 9.85 -6.77 -17.28
C THR A 228 10.49 -8.17 -17.30
N GLU A 229 11.33 -8.48 -16.33
CA GLU A 229 12.12 -9.71 -16.23
C GLU A 229 11.41 -10.81 -15.41
N THR A 230 10.09 -10.95 -15.58
CA THR A 230 9.26 -11.87 -14.77
C THR A 230 9.75 -13.32 -14.78
N ALA A 231 10.24 -13.83 -15.90
CA ALA A 231 10.82 -15.18 -15.99
C ALA A 231 12.07 -15.33 -15.11
N GLN A 232 12.95 -14.31 -15.09
CA GLN A 232 14.14 -14.30 -14.25
C GLN A 232 13.77 -14.20 -12.76
N LEU A 233 12.73 -13.44 -12.43
CA LEU A 233 12.21 -13.35 -11.06
C LEU A 233 11.73 -14.72 -10.56
N VAL A 234 11.06 -15.48 -11.42
CA VAL A 234 10.65 -16.86 -11.15
C VAL A 234 11.85 -17.77 -10.92
N ASP A 235 12.88 -17.68 -11.77
CA ASP A 235 14.09 -18.50 -11.62
C ASP A 235 14.82 -18.19 -10.31
N LEU A 236 14.90 -16.92 -9.91
CA LEU A 236 15.47 -16.51 -8.62
C LEU A 236 14.64 -17.06 -7.45
N ALA A 237 13.30 -17.00 -7.52
CA ALA A 237 12.41 -17.48 -6.47
C ALA A 237 12.49 -19.01 -6.26
N LYS A 238 12.81 -19.77 -7.31
CA LYS A 238 13.04 -21.22 -7.24
C LYS A 238 14.44 -21.58 -6.73
N ARG A 239 15.42 -20.69 -6.94
CA ARG A 239 16.83 -20.96 -6.67
C ARG A 239 17.22 -20.77 -5.20
N PHE A 240 16.57 -19.85 -4.50
CA PHE A 240 16.93 -19.46 -3.14
C PHE A 240 15.85 -19.81 -2.13
N THR A 241 16.25 -19.99 -0.86
CA THR A 241 15.29 -20.26 0.22
C THR A 241 14.69 -18.99 0.81
N THR A 242 15.37 -17.86 0.69
CA THR A 242 14.80 -16.53 0.99
C THR A 242 13.62 -16.26 0.08
N THR A 243 12.50 -15.84 0.66
CA THR A 243 11.29 -15.54 -0.09
C THR A 243 11.49 -14.29 -0.95
N LEU A 244 11.18 -14.41 -2.24
CA LEU A 244 11.06 -13.24 -3.10
C LEU A 244 9.64 -12.69 -3.05
N LEU A 245 9.51 -11.40 -2.77
CA LEU A 245 8.24 -10.70 -2.79
C LEU A 245 8.10 -9.98 -4.13
N ALA A 246 7.09 -10.34 -4.92
CA ALA A 246 6.74 -9.61 -6.14
C ALA A 246 5.87 -8.40 -5.77
N ASP A 247 6.33 -7.20 -6.14
CA ASP A 247 5.61 -5.95 -5.95
C ASP A 247 5.23 -5.35 -7.32
N GLU A 248 6.14 -4.67 -8.01
CA GLU A 248 5.84 -4.06 -9.32
C GLU A 248 5.50 -5.09 -10.40
N ALA A 249 5.99 -6.33 -10.26
CA ALA A 249 5.67 -7.43 -11.17
C ALA A 249 4.22 -7.96 -11.04
N VAL A 250 3.47 -7.56 -10.01
CA VAL A 250 2.09 -8.02 -9.78
C VAL A 250 1.20 -6.90 -9.23
N THR A 251 0.15 -6.58 -9.99
CA THR A 251 -0.81 -5.53 -9.61
C THR A 251 -2.23 -6.05 -9.43
N ASP A 252 -2.63 -7.07 -10.19
CA ASP A 252 -3.98 -7.63 -10.18
C ASP A 252 -4.01 -9.16 -10.22
N ALA A 253 -5.20 -9.73 -10.03
CA ALA A 253 -5.43 -11.18 -10.02
C ALA A 253 -5.03 -11.88 -11.34
N LYS A 254 -5.10 -11.19 -12.49
CA LYS A 254 -4.73 -11.77 -13.78
C LYS A 254 -3.21 -11.90 -13.90
N GLN A 255 -2.49 -10.85 -13.49
CA GLN A 255 -1.03 -10.87 -13.43
C GLN A 255 -0.53 -11.88 -12.40
N GLY A 256 -1.17 -11.95 -11.21
CA GLY A 256 -0.86 -12.98 -10.21
C GLY A 256 -1.03 -14.39 -10.77
N MET A 257 -2.17 -14.68 -11.41
CA MET A 257 -2.39 -15.97 -12.08
C MET A 257 -1.35 -16.25 -13.18
N ALA A 258 -0.97 -15.25 -13.96
CA ALA A 258 0.06 -15.41 -14.99
C ALA A 258 1.44 -15.74 -14.39
N LEU A 259 1.80 -15.10 -13.29
CA LEU A 259 3.06 -15.34 -12.59
C LEU A 259 3.09 -16.71 -11.88
N ILE A 260 1.96 -17.13 -11.29
CA ILE A 260 1.77 -18.52 -10.79
C ILE A 260 1.97 -19.54 -11.90
N ARG A 261 1.41 -19.32 -13.10
CA ARG A 261 1.57 -20.25 -14.25
C ARG A 261 3.00 -20.39 -14.73
N GLN A 262 3.84 -19.38 -14.52
CA GLN A 262 5.29 -19.47 -14.79
C GLN A 262 6.03 -20.27 -13.71
N GLY A 263 5.37 -20.57 -12.58
CA GLY A 263 5.90 -21.33 -11.47
C GLY A 263 6.57 -20.47 -10.40
N PHE A 264 6.14 -19.22 -10.21
CA PHE A 264 6.61 -18.40 -9.09
C PHE A 264 6.28 -19.05 -7.74
N THR A 265 7.24 -19.06 -6.81
CA THR A 265 7.13 -19.71 -5.49
C THR A 265 7.36 -18.74 -4.32
N GLY A 266 7.27 -17.43 -4.59
CA GLY A 266 7.49 -16.37 -3.61
C GLY A 266 6.21 -15.91 -2.91
N ALA A 267 6.17 -14.61 -2.60
CA ALA A 267 5.02 -13.92 -2.00
C ALA A 267 4.56 -12.75 -2.87
N TYR A 268 3.34 -12.23 -2.66
CA TYR A 268 2.81 -11.04 -3.33
C TYR A 268 2.63 -9.84 -2.40
N ALA A 269 3.11 -8.68 -2.83
CA ALA A 269 2.81 -7.40 -2.20
C ALA A 269 1.46 -6.90 -2.72
N LEU A 270 0.46 -6.95 -1.85
CA LEU A 270 -0.88 -6.49 -2.13
C LEU A 270 -0.95 -4.98 -1.84
N LYS A 271 -1.40 -4.17 -2.80
CA LYS A 271 -1.61 -2.72 -2.62
C LYS A 271 -2.92 -2.32 -3.26
N ILE A 272 -3.81 -1.67 -2.49
CA ILE A 272 -5.13 -1.31 -3.00
C ILE A 272 -5.04 -0.34 -4.18
N ALA A 273 -4.06 0.55 -4.19
CA ALA A 273 -3.84 1.50 -5.27
C ALA A 273 -3.49 0.79 -6.59
N LYS A 274 -2.52 -0.12 -6.57
CA LYS A 274 -2.12 -0.91 -7.77
C LYS A 274 -3.28 -1.77 -8.30
N ALA A 275 -4.05 -2.38 -7.41
CA ALA A 275 -5.10 -3.32 -7.80
C ALA A 275 -6.38 -2.63 -8.30
N GLY A 276 -6.60 -1.37 -7.97
CA GLY A 276 -7.84 -0.66 -8.31
C GLY A 276 -8.89 -0.65 -7.22
N GLY A 277 -8.50 -0.94 -5.97
CA GLY A 277 -9.35 -0.84 -4.79
C GLY A 277 -9.22 -2.03 -3.82
N PRO A 278 -9.77 -1.91 -2.60
CA PRO A 278 -9.76 -2.97 -1.59
C PRO A 278 -10.29 -4.32 -2.11
N PHE A 279 -11.43 -4.33 -2.81
CA PHE A 279 -12.03 -5.55 -3.33
C PHE A 279 -11.21 -6.15 -4.47
N GLN A 280 -10.60 -5.33 -5.32
CA GLN A 280 -9.71 -5.83 -6.37
C GLN A 280 -8.43 -6.45 -5.79
N ALA A 281 -7.87 -5.85 -4.74
CA ALA A 281 -6.72 -6.41 -4.03
C ALA A 281 -7.04 -7.78 -3.40
N LEU A 282 -8.25 -7.95 -2.84
CA LEU A 282 -8.70 -9.26 -2.33
C LEU A 282 -8.85 -10.32 -3.43
N LYS A 283 -9.21 -9.95 -4.66
CA LYS A 283 -9.21 -10.92 -5.78
C LYS A 283 -7.81 -11.47 -6.04
N LEU A 284 -6.77 -10.61 -5.99
CA LEU A 284 -5.39 -11.05 -6.12
C LEU A 284 -4.99 -11.93 -4.93
N ALA A 285 -5.36 -11.53 -3.71
CA ALA A 285 -5.09 -12.30 -2.50
C ALA A 285 -5.66 -13.73 -2.59
N HIS A 286 -6.93 -13.88 -2.96
CA HIS A 286 -7.56 -15.21 -3.07
C HIS A 286 -6.95 -16.07 -4.17
N VAL A 287 -6.48 -15.47 -5.27
CA VAL A 287 -5.73 -16.20 -6.32
C VAL A 287 -4.40 -16.71 -5.76
N ALA A 288 -3.70 -15.89 -4.98
CA ALA A 288 -2.43 -16.25 -4.35
C ALA A 288 -2.61 -17.35 -3.30
N GLU A 289 -3.56 -17.20 -2.37
CA GLU A 289 -3.86 -18.20 -1.34
C GLU A 289 -4.22 -19.55 -1.96
N ALA A 290 -5.06 -19.56 -3.01
CA ALA A 290 -5.44 -20.78 -3.71
C ALA A 290 -4.25 -21.50 -4.39
N ALA A 291 -3.17 -20.77 -4.67
CA ALA A 291 -1.93 -21.29 -5.25
C ALA A 291 -0.81 -21.51 -4.21
N GLY A 292 -1.06 -21.27 -2.92
CA GLY A 292 -0.05 -21.37 -1.87
C GLY A 292 1.01 -20.26 -1.89
N ILE A 293 0.72 -19.12 -2.53
CA ILE A 293 1.57 -17.92 -2.53
C ILE A 293 1.24 -17.08 -1.29
N SER A 294 2.24 -16.82 -0.46
CA SER A 294 2.08 -16.01 0.75
C SER A 294 1.85 -14.53 0.45
N LEU A 295 1.34 -13.81 1.45
CA LEU A 295 0.86 -12.44 1.28
C LEU A 295 1.59 -11.44 2.17
N TYR A 296 1.70 -10.22 1.64
CA TYR A 296 2.21 -9.05 2.34
C TYR A 296 1.29 -7.85 2.06
N GLY A 297 0.88 -7.13 3.12
CA GLY A 297 0.09 -5.91 2.99
C GLY A 297 0.99 -4.70 2.69
N GLY A 298 1.15 -4.38 1.42
CA GLY A 298 1.97 -3.26 0.94
C GLY A 298 1.25 -1.91 0.95
N THR A 299 2.01 -0.82 0.88
CA THR A 299 1.52 0.58 0.83
C THR A 299 2.06 1.33 -0.38
N MET A 300 1.34 2.36 -0.82
CA MET A 300 1.84 3.44 -1.68
C MET A 300 2.20 4.70 -0.89
N LEU A 301 2.42 4.56 0.42
CA LEU A 301 2.57 5.65 1.39
C LEU A 301 1.30 6.51 1.46
N GLU A 302 0.15 5.84 1.51
CA GLU A 302 -1.15 6.47 1.73
C GLU A 302 -1.19 7.24 3.06
N GLY A 303 -2.03 8.28 3.13
CA GLY A 303 -2.49 8.88 4.36
C GLY A 303 -3.46 7.95 5.10
N THR A 304 -4.13 8.48 6.14
CA THR A 304 -4.98 7.63 6.99
C THR A 304 -6.17 7.05 6.24
N ILE A 305 -6.78 7.78 5.30
CA ILE A 305 -7.96 7.29 4.55
C ILE A 305 -7.60 6.05 3.73
N GLY A 306 -6.55 6.12 2.91
CA GLY A 306 -6.09 4.99 2.11
C GLY A 306 -5.53 3.85 2.96
N THR A 307 -4.81 4.16 4.04
CA THR A 307 -4.29 3.15 4.97
C THR A 307 -5.42 2.36 5.65
N VAL A 308 -6.46 3.03 6.12
CA VAL A 308 -7.61 2.38 6.77
C VAL A 308 -8.39 1.52 5.77
N ALA A 309 -8.56 1.99 4.54
CA ALA A 309 -9.18 1.20 3.48
C ALA A 309 -8.43 -0.11 3.21
N ALA A 310 -7.09 -0.02 3.17
CA ALA A 310 -6.24 -1.19 3.01
C ALA A 310 -6.34 -2.11 4.24
N LEU A 311 -6.30 -1.57 5.47
CA LEU A 311 -6.43 -2.33 6.71
C LEU A 311 -7.75 -3.10 6.80
N HIS A 312 -8.88 -2.53 6.35
CA HIS A 312 -10.13 -3.26 6.28
C HIS A 312 -10.03 -4.49 5.37
N ALA A 313 -9.33 -4.40 4.23
CA ALA A 313 -9.09 -5.53 3.35
C ALA A 313 -8.13 -6.55 3.98
N TRP A 314 -6.96 -6.09 4.43
CA TRP A 314 -5.93 -6.91 5.08
C TRP A 314 -6.46 -7.70 6.28
N SER A 315 -7.39 -7.12 7.03
CA SER A 315 -7.96 -7.77 8.21
C SER A 315 -8.74 -9.05 7.92
N THR A 316 -9.15 -9.29 6.67
CA THR A 316 -9.89 -10.49 6.27
C THR A 316 -8.95 -11.63 5.82
N LEU A 317 -7.65 -11.36 5.72
CA LEU A 317 -6.63 -12.27 5.18
C LEU A 317 -5.66 -12.74 6.27
N ALA A 318 -4.94 -13.82 5.99
CA ALA A 318 -3.71 -14.14 6.69
C ALA A 318 -2.55 -13.50 5.91
N LEU A 319 -1.76 -12.66 6.58
CA LEU A 319 -0.61 -11.97 5.97
C LEU A 319 0.66 -12.46 6.63
N GLU A 320 1.26 -13.52 6.09
CA GLU A 320 2.41 -14.22 6.69
C GLU A 320 3.62 -13.30 6.86
N TRP A 321 3.75 -12.29 6.00
CA TRP A 321 4.86 -11.33 6.01
C TRP A 321 4.50 -9.99 6.68
N GLY A 322 3.30 -9.88 7.27
CA GLY A 322 2.81 -8.66 7.91
C GLY A 322 2.38 -7.58 6.91
N THR A 323 2.40 -6.32 7.35
CA THR A 323 2.05 -5.16 6.53
C THR A 323 3.06 -4.03 6.72
N GLU A 324 3.14 -3.10 5.77
CA GLU A 324 3.84 -1.82 5.89
C GLU A 324 2.87 -0.65 5.97
N MET A 325 1.80 -0.79 6.75
CA MET A 325 0.78 0.24 6.93
C MET A 325 1.27 1.37 7.85
N PHE A 326 2.38 2.04 7.48
CA PHE A 326 3.01 3.11 8.27
C PHE A 326 2.91 4.50 7.62
N GLY A 327 2.30 4.62 6.43
CA GLY A 327 2.20 5.87 5.67
C GLY A 327 1.80 7.10 6.50
N PRO A 328 0.76 7.03 7.35
CA PRO A 328 0.36 8.15 8.22
C PRO A 328 1.43 8.62 9.19
N LEU A 329 2.29 7.72 9.67
CA LEU A 329 3.40 8.07 10.56
C LEU A 329 4.55 8.80 9.84
N LEU A 330 4.58 8.77 8.50
CA LEU A 330 5.56 9.49 7.71
C LEU A 330 5.16 10.95 7.50
N LEU A 331 3.88 11.28 7.63
CA LEU A 331 3.33 12.63 7.45
C LEU A 331 3.51 13.47 8.72
N LYS A 332 3.75 14.78 8.58
CA LYS A 332 3.87 15.70 9.73
C LYS A 332 2.53 16.02 10.40
N ASP A 333 1.45 15.93 9.65
CA ASP A 333 0.07 16.10 10.12
C ASP A 333 -0.82 15.14 9.30
N ASP A 334 -2.12 15.14 9.60
CA ASP A 334 -3.12 14.27 8.99
C ASP A 334 -4.40 15.06 8.67
N VAL A 335 -5.30 14.49 7.88
CA VAL A 335 -6.60 15.08 7.49
C VAL A 335 -7.78 14.39 8.17
N VAL A 336 -7.53 13.66 9.24
CA VAL A 336 -8.55 13.00 10.05
C VAL A 336 -8.58 13.61 11.45
N THR A 337 -9.74 13.52 12.09
CA THR A 337 -9.93 14.04 13.45
C THR A 337 -9.16 13.22 14.50
N GLN A 338 -8.99 11.91 14.25
CA GLN A 338 -8.25 10.99 15.12
C GLN A 338 -7.26 10.16 14.28
N PRO A 339 -5.95 10.33 14.49
CA PRO A 339 -4.93 9.53 13.81
C PRO A 339 -5.01 8.05 14.18
N LEU A 340 -4.46 7.20 13.31
CA LEU A 340 -4.34 5.77 13.59
C LEU A 340 -3.51 5.47 14.85
N VAL A 341 -3.94 4.45 15.57
CA VAL A 341 -3.25 3.96 16.78
C VAL A 341 -2.24 2.88 16.40
N TYR A 342 -0.97 3.13 16.74
CA TYR A 342 0.13 2.19 16.59
C TYR A 342 0.65 1.77 17.96
N GLN A 343 0.60 0.47 18.25
CA GLN A 343 1.05 -0.07 19.53
C GLN A 343 1.53 -1.51 19.39
N SER A 344 2.57 -1.86 20.16
CA SER A 344 3.12 -3.22 20.23
C SER A 344 3.52 -3.83 18.87
N GLY A 345 3.99 -3.00 17.93
CA GLY A 345 4.34 -3.46 16.58
C GLY A 345 3.17 -3.63 15.62
N CYS A 346 1.96 -3.21 16.02
CA CYS A 346 0.76 -3.31 15.21
C CYS A 346 0.11 -1.95 15.01
N VAL A 347 -0.66 -1.84 13.92
CA VAL A 347 -1.66 -0.80 13.73
C VAL A 347 -3.05 -1.38 14.05
N ILE A 348 -3.86 -0.59 14.75
CA ILE A 348 -5.21 -0.98 15.16
C ILE A 348 -6.20 -0.59 14.07
N LEU A 349 -7.02 -1.54 13.66
CA LEU A 349 -8.07 -1.34 12.67
C LEU A 349 -9.21 -0.52 13.28
N PRO A 350 -9.59 0.64 12.70
CA PRO A 350 -10.71 1.42 13.20
C PRO A 350 -12.04 0.64 13.22
N GLU A 351 -12.92 1.07 14.12
CA GLU A 351 -14.24 0.51 14.32
C GLU A 351 -15.33 1.48 13.86
N GLY A 352 -16.54 0.97 13.64
CA GLY A 352 -17.68 1.76 13.20
C GLY A 352 -17.96 1.65 11.70
N PRO A 353 -19.01 2.32 11.21
CA PRO A 353 -19.47 2.20 9.83
C PRO A 353 -18.49 2.78 8.80
N GLY A 354 -18.47 2.19 7.60
CA GLY A 354 -17.57 2.63 6.54
C GLY A 354 -16.11 2.43 6.95
N LEU A 355 -15.28 3.47 6.79
CA LEU A 355 -13.88 3.47 7.23
C LEU A 355 -13.72 3.53 8.76
N GLY A 356 -14.76 3.88 9.53
CA GLY A 356 -14.65 4.02 10.99
C GLY A 356 -13.78 5.21 11.44
N ILE A 357 -13.62 6.22 10.58
CA ILE A 357 -12.87 7.45 10.83
C ILE A 357 -13.67 8.67 10.32
N ASP A 358 -13.36 9.84 10.86
CA ASP A 358 -13.91 11.11 10.41
C ASP A 358 -12.81 12.00 9.82
N VAL A 359 -13.11 12.60 8.67
CA VAL A 359 -12.22 13.55 7.99
C VAL A 359 -12.37 14.93 8.64
N ASP A 360 -11.24 15.55 8.93
CA ASP A 360 -11.15 16.95 9.37
C ASP A 360 -11.10 17.84 8.13
N GLU A 361 -12.26 18.37 7.73
CA GLU A 361 -12.38 19.20 6.53
C GLU A 361 -11.60 20.51 6.64
N GLU A 362 -11.37 21.05 7.85
CA GLU A 362 -10.57 22.27 8.03
C GLU A 362 -9.09 21.99 7.72
N LYS A 363 -8.55 20.88 8.24
CA LYS A 363 -7.19 20.44 7.90
C LYS A 363 -7.04 20.09 6.43
N LEU A 364 -8.03 19.39 5.86
CA LEU A 364 -8.04 19.09 4.42
C LEU A 364 -7.92 20.38 3.61
N LEU A 365 -8.74 21.39 3.91
CA LEU A 365 -8.71 22.67 3.19
C LEU A 365 -7.42 23.47 3.47
N HIS A 366 -6.84 23.37 4.67
CA HIS A 366 -5.56 23.99 5.00
C HIS A 366 -4.42 23.44 4.13
N TYR A 367 -4.40 22.12 3.89
CA TYR A 367 -3.38 21.46 3.07
C TYR A 367 -3.76 21.31 1.60
N ALA A 368 -4.96 21.74 1.19
CA ALA A 368 -5.41 21.66 -0.19
C ALA A 368 -4.54 22.55 -1.08
N ARG A 369 -4.05 21.98 -2.18
CA ARG A 369 -3.34 22.72 -3.22
C ARG A 369 -4.29 23.77 -3.82
N PRO A 370 -3.85 25.04 -3.96
CA PRO A 370 -4.63 26.05 -4.68
C PRO A 370 -4.96 25.58 -6.10
N GLU A 371 -6.19 25.80 -6.54
CA GLU A 371 -6.67 25.46 -7.90
C GLU A 371 -6.21 26.47 -8.96
#